data_AF-A0A8S0PXB0-F1
#
_entry.id   AF-A0A8S0PXB0-F1
#
_cell.length_a   1.000
_cell.length_b   1.000
_cell.length_c   1.000
_cell.angle_alpha   90.00
_cell.angle_beta   90.00
_cell.angle_gamma   90.00
#
_symmetry.space_group_name_H-M   'P 1'
#
loop_
_entity.id
_entity.type
_entity.pdbx_description
1 polymer ?
#
loop_
_entity_poly.entity_id
_entity_poly.type
_entity_poly.pdbx_seq_one_letter_code
_entity_poly.pdbx_strand_id
1 'polypeptide(L)'
;MDGRLSEASLQGNVELLQQILDEDPLILDKIIVLCISQTPLHTASMLGHLNFVKELLNRKPELAAELDSNGCSPLHLAAAKGHLDIVKELLSADSE
;
A
#
# COMPACT_ATOMS: atom_id res chain seq x y z
N MET A 1 -11.61 7.05 -8.27
CA MET A 1 -10.34 6.29 -8.21
C MET A 1 -9.82 6.18 -9.62
N ASP A 2 -8.57 6.55 -9.86
CA ASP A 2 -7.89 6.12 -11.08
C ASP A 2 -7.83 4.59 -11.04
N GLY A 3 -8.68 3.93 -11.81
CA GLY A 3 -8.80 2.47 -11.80
C GLY A 3 -7.46 1.77 -12.06
N ARG A 4 -6.52 2.49 -12.71
CA ARG A 4 -5.14 2.07 -12.98
C ARG A 4 -4.34 1.78 -11.71
N LEU A 5 -4.50 2.58 -10.65
CA LEU A 5 -3.74 2.37 -9.41
C LEU A 5 -4.30 1.20 -8.60
N SER A 6 -5.63 1.05 -8.60
CA SER A 6 -6.29 -0.12 -8.02
C SER A 6 -5.82 -1.40 -8.73
N GLU A 7 -5.76 -1.38 -10.07
CA GLU A 7 -5.25 -2.51 -10.87
C GLU A 7 -3.79 -2.82 -10.54
N ALA A 8 -2.93 -1.79 -10.48
CA ALA A 8 -1.51 -1.96 -10.12
C ALA A 8 -1.36 -2.62 -8.75
N SER A 9 -2.19 -2.24 -7.78
CA SER A 9 -2.19 -2.80 -6.43
C SER A 9 -2.68 -4.25 -6.40
N LEU A 10 -3.75 -4.54 -7.16
CA LEU A 10 -4.32 -5.88 -7.31
C LEU A 10 -3.39 -6.88 -8.00
N GLN A 11 -2.51 -6.39 -8.88
CA GLN A 11 -1.52 -7.22 -9.58
C GLN A 11 -0.12 -7.18 -8.94
N GLY A 12 0.15 -6.19 -8.07
CA GLY A 12 1.49 -5.94 -7.55
C GLY A 12 2.45 -5.43 -8.64
N ASN A 13 1.90 -4.76 -9.66
CA ASN A 13 2.64 -4.32 -10.84
C ASN A 13 3.40 -3.02 -10.55
N VAL A 14 4.68 -3.16 -10.21
CA VAL A 14 5.55 -2.03 -9.85
C VAL A 14 5.83 -1.13 -11.05
N GLU A 15 5.97 -1.65 -12.27
CA GLU A 15 6.14 -0.80 -13.46
C GLU A 15 4.92 0.10 -13.69
N LEU A 16 3.71 -0.43 -13.54
CA LEU A 16 2.48 0.36 -13.69
C LEU A 16 2.37 1.41 -12.57
N LEU A 17 2.78 1.06 -11.34
CA LEU A 17 2.89 2.03 -10.24
C LEU A 17 3.85 3.18 -10.59
N GLN A 18 5.03 2.87 -11.13
CA GLN A 18 6.00 3.88 -11.56
C GLN A 18 5.42 4.79 -12.65
N GLN A 19 4.79 4.22 -13.68
CA GLN A 19 4.14 5.00 -14.74
C GLN A 19 3.07 5.96 -14.20
N ILE A 20 2.23 5.49 -13.27
CA ILE A 20 1.19 6.32 -12.66
C ILE A 20 1.83 7.46 -11.86
N LEU A 21 2.93 7.20 -11.15
CA LEU A 21 3.65 8.20 -10.37
C LEU A 21 4.40 9.20 -11.25
N ASP A 22 4.88 8.77 -12.41
CA ASP A 22 5.48 9.66 -13.41
C ASP A 22 4.42 10.61 -14.02
N GLU A 23 3.18 10.12 -14.19
CA GLU A 23 2.06 10.93 -14.67
C GLU A 23 1.48 11.87 -13.57
N ASP A 24 1.34 11.37 -12.34
CA ASP A 24 0.86 12.14 -11.18
C ASP A 24 1.61 11.74 -9.89
N PRO A 25 2.66 12.48 -9.52
CA PRO A 25 3.47 12.16 -8.33
C PRO A 25 2.72 12.36 -7.01
N LEU A 26 1.65 13.17 -7.02
CA LEU A 26 0.81 13.44 -5.84
C LEU A 26 -0.40 12.50 -5.77
N ILE A 27 -0.47 11.49 -6.63
CA ILE A 27 -1.57 10.53 -6.64
C ILE A 27 -1.71 9.87 -5.26
N LEU A 28 -0.59 9.50 -4.62
CA LEU A 28 -0.58 8.84 -3.30
C LEU A 28 -1.11 9.74 -2.18
N ASP A 29 -0.90 11.06 -2.26
CA ASP A 29 -1.45 12.04 -1.32
C ASP A 29 -2.97 12.17 -1.43
N LYS A 30 -3.50 12.11 -2.64
CA LYS A 30 -4.93 12.28 -2.91
C LYS A 30 -5.76 11.12 -2.40
N ILE A 31 -5.20 9.90 -2.36
CA ILE A 31 -5.90 8.69 -1.93
C ILE A 31 -6.03 8.58 -0.41
N ILE A 32 -5.13 9.23 0.35
CA ILE A 32 -5.15 9.22 1.83
C ILE A 32 -6.43 9.89 2.38
N VAL A 33 -7.03 10.81 1.63
CA VAL A 33 -8.18 11.62 2.08
C VAL A 33 -9.55 10.96 1.81
N LEU A 34 -9.60 9.86 1.04
CA LEU A 34 -10.87 9.20 0.70
C LEU A 34 -11.19 8.12 1.75
N CYS A 35 -11.66 8.55 2.93
CA CYS A 35 -11.87 7.79 4.19
C CYS A 35 -12.84 6.57 4.14
N ILE A 36 -12.92 5.81 3.05
CA ILE A 36 -13.83 4.67 2.88
C ILE A 36 -13.21 3.43 2.23
N SER A 37 -11.97 3.49 1.75
CA SER A 37 -11.41 2.43 0.90
C SER A 37 -9.95 2.10 1.23
N GLN A 38 -9.67 0.81 1.38
CA GLN A 38 -8.32 0.24 1.45
C GLN A 38 -7.34 0.98 0.54
N THR A 39 -6.22 1.44 1.11
CA THR A 39 -5.13 2.05 0.33
C THR A 39 -4.45 0.99 -0.56
N PRO A 40 -3.72 1.40 -1.62
CA PRO A 40 -2.85 0.50 -2.38
C PRO A 40 -1.99 -0.41 -1.49
N LEU A 41 -1.51 0.12 -0.35
CA LEU A 41 -0.70 -0.64 0.60
C LEU A 41 -1.50 -1.70 1.35
N HIS A 42 -2.77 -1.44 1.72
CA HIS A 42 -3.66 -2.45 2.29
C HIS A 42 -3.86 -3.61 1.31
N THR A 43 -4.17 -3.31 0.05
CA THR A 43 -4.38 -4.33 -0.99
C THR A 43 -3.10 -5.14 -1.23
N ALA A 44 -1.96 -4.47 -1.43
CA ALA A 44 -0.68 -5.14 -1.64
C ALA A 44 -0.27 -6.01 -0.43
N SER A 45 -0.51 -5.52 0.79
CA SER A 45 -0.22 -6.25 2.02
C SER A 45 -1.12 -7.46 2.22
N MET A 46 -2.40 -7.34 1.84
CA MET A 46 -3.35 -8.47 1.89
C MET A 46 -3.03 -9.54 0.83
N LEU A 47 -2.60 -9.13 -0.36
CA LEU A 47 -2.32 -10.04 -1.48
C LEU A 47 -0.91 -10.65 -1.44
N GLY A 48 0.02 -10.08 -0.68
CA GLY A 48 1.38 -10.63 -0.55
C GLY A 48 2.39 -10.03 -1.52
N HIS A 49 2.13 -8.82 -2.04
CA HIS A 49 2.97 -8.17 -3.05
C HIS A 49 4.15 -7.42 -2.43
N LEU A 50 5.16 -8.15 -1.95
CA LEU A 50 6.31 -7.61 -1.21
C LEU A 50 7.03 -6.46 -1.93
N ASN A 51 7.36 -6.62 -3.22
CA ASN A 51 8.07 -5.59 -3.98
C ASN A 51 7.23 -4.30 -4.09
N PHE A 52 5.93 -4.46 -4.25
CA PHE A 52 5.00 -3.33 -4.34
C PHE A 52 4.85 -2.62 -2.99
N VAL A 53 4.80 -3.37 -1.89
CA VAL A 53 4.81 -2.83 -0.52
C VAL A 53 6.07 -1.99 -0.29
N LYS A 54 7.26 -2.54 -0.61
CA LYS A 54 8.54 -1.82 -0.45
C LYS A 54 8.56 -0.52 -1.24
N GLU A 55 8.11 -0.54 -2.49
CA GLU A 55 8.08 0.65 -3.34
C GLU A 55 7.14 1.73 -2.78
N LEU A 56 5.95 1.33 -2.31
CA LEU A 56 5.02 2.26 -1.67
C LEU A 56 5.58 2.85 -0.38
N LEU A 57 6.18 2.04 0.48
CA LEU A 57 6.78 2.49 1.74
C LEU A 57 7.97 3.42 1.52
N ASN A 58 8.81 3.13 0.53
CA ASN A 58 9.94 4.00 0.17
C ASN A 58 9.49 5.41 -0.25
N ARG A 59 8.29 5.53 -0.82
CA ARG A 59 7.74 6.81 -1.29
C ARG A 59 6.88 7.51 -0.25
N LYS A 60 6.13 6.72 0.52
CA LYS A 60 5.10 7.15 1.46
C LYS A 60 5.04 6.18 2.65
N PRO A 61 5.99 6.27 3.59
CA PRO A 61 6.01 5.40 4.77
C PRO A 61 4.78 5.61 5.65
N GLU A 62 4.14 6.79 5.60
CA GLU A 62 2.94 7.11 6.38
C GLU A 62 1.78 6.17 6.09
N LEU A 63 1.75 5.55 4.90
CA LEU A 63 0.74 4.56 4.53
C LEU A 63 0.76 3.32 5.44
N ALA A 64 1.87 3.02 6.10
CA ALA A 64 1.98 1.89 7.02
C ALA A 64 1.06 2.02 8.24
N ALA A 65 0.80 3.26 8.67
CA ALA A 65 -0.03 3.58 9.84
C ALA A 65 -1.51 3.83 9.49
N GLU A 66 -1.85 3.94 8.20
CA GLU A 66 -3.21 4.20 7.75
C GLU A 66 -4.15 3.04 8.12
N LEU A 67 -5.40 3.38 8.43
CA LEU A 67 -6.44 2.41 8.79
C LEU A 67 -7.50 2.35 7.69
N ASP A 68 -7.91 1.12 7.33
CA ASP A 68 -9.05 0.91 6.45
C ASP A 68 -10.39 1.15 7.17
N SER A 69 -11.49 0.99 6.44
CA SER A 69 -12.85 1.16 6.96
C SER A 69 -13.24 0.19 8.08
N ASN A 70 -12.48 -0.88 8.28
CA ASN A 70 -12.65 -1.84 9.37
C ASN A 70 -11.73 -1.53 10.56
N GLY A 71 -10.93 -0.46 10.50
CA GLY A 71 -9.91 -0.15 11.49
C GLY A 71 -8.69 -1.08 11.41
N CYS A 72 -8.50 -1.79 10.30
CA CYS A 72 -7.32 -2.61 10.07
C CYS A 72 -6.24 -1.79 9.39
N SER A 73 -5.00 -1.94 9.82
CA SER A 73 -3.83 -1.40 9.13
C SER A 73 -3.29 -2.40 8.09
N PRO A 74 -2.40 -2.00 7.17
CA PRO A 74 -1.74 -2.94 6.26
C PRO A 74 -1.03 -4.08 7.01
N LEU A 75 -0.49 -3.79 8.20
CA LEU A 75 0.14 -4.77 9.08
C LEU A 75 -0.86 -5.83 9.57
N HIS A 76 -2.05 -5.40 9.99
CA HIS A 76 -3.12 -6.34 10.38
C HIS A 76 -3.50 -7.27 9.23
N LEU A 77 -3.61 -6.74 8.00
CA LEU A 77 -3.94 -7.52 6.82
C LEU A 77 -2.83 -8.50 6.43
N ALA A 78 -1.57 -8.06 6.43
CA ALA A 78 -0.42 -8.92 6.14
C ALA A 78 -0.28 -10.06 7.17
N ALA A 79 -0.43 -9.74 8.46
CA ALA A 79 -0.38 -10.71 9.54
C ALA A 79 -1.54 -11.72 9.44
N ALA A 80 -2.77 -11.27 9.18
CA ALA A 80 -3.93 -12.14 9.01
C ALA A 80 -3.79 -13.11 7.83
N LYS A 81 -3.00 -12.75 6.82
CA LYS A 81 -2.73 -13.58 5.63
C LYS A 81 -1.45 -14.39 5.71
N GLY A 82 -0.63 -14.20 6.75
CA GLY A 82 0.62 -14.94 6.96
C GLY A 82 1.80 -14.44 6.12
N HIS A 83 1.72 -13.21 5.58
CA HIS A 83 2.78 -12.63 4.74
C HIS A 83 3.91 -12.06 5.59
N LEU A 84 4.72 -12.95 6.18
CA LEU A 84 5.74 -12.61 7.17
C LEU A 84 6.77 -11.58 6.69
N ASP A 85 7.18 -11.64 5.42
CA ASP A 85 8.17 -10.70 4.89
C ASP A 85 7.61 -9.28 4.80
N ILE A 86 6.32 -9.14 4.44
CA ILE A 86 5.63 -7.85 4.44
C ILE A 86 5.46 -7.31 5.86
N VAL A 87 5.13 -8.18 6.82
CA VAL A 87 5.03 -7.79 8.23
C VAL A 87 6.35 -7.18 8.72
N LYS A 88 7.50 -7.77 8.34
CA LYS A 88 8.82 -7.22 8.72
C LYS A 88 9.08 -5.85 8.10
N GLU A 89 8.75 -5.66 6.83
CA GLU A 89 8.92 -4.35 6.16
C GLU A 89 8.03 -3.28 6.81
N LEU A 90 6.75 -3.60 7.06
CA LEU A 90 5.82 -2.68 7.70
C LEU A 90 6.23 -2.33 9.13
N LEU A 91 6.70 -3.29 9.92
CA LEU A 91 7.24 -3.04 11.25
C LEU A 91 8.49 -2.15 11.19
N SER A 92 9.34 -2.33 10.18
CA SER A 92 10.53 -1.49 10.01
C SER A 92 10.14 -0.04 9.68
N ALA A 93 9.06 0.17 8.92
CA ALA A 93 8.55 1.49 8.57
C ALA A 93 7.80 2.21 9.73
N ASP A 94 7.25 1.47 10.68
CA ASP A 94 6.56 2.02 11.87
C ASP A 94 7.53 2.32 13.04
N SER A 95 8.80 1.90 12.92
CA SER A 95 9.83 2.03 13.96
C SER A 95 10.70 3.29 13.87
N GLU A 96 10.45 4.19 12.90
CA GLU A 96 11.29 5.38 12.60
C GLU A 96 10.60 6.71 12.88
#